data_AF-A0A317IFB1-F1
#
_entry.id   AF-A0A317IFB1-F1
#
_cell.length_a   1.000
_cell.length_b   1.000
_cell.length_c   1.000
_cell.angle_alpha   90.00
_cell.angle_beta   90.00
_cell.angle_gamma   90.00
#
_symmetry.space_group_name_H-M   'P 1'
#
loop_
_entity.id
_entity.type
_entity.pdbx_description
1 polymer ?
#
loop_
_entity_poly.entity_id
_entity_poly.type
_entity_poly.pdbx_seq_one_letter_code
_entity_poly.pdbx_strand_id
1 'polypeptide(L)'
;MKSVARLYSREELFTARTKWKRAGKTVVFTNGCYDLLHPGHIRLLEQARSRGDILVVGLNTDAGVRRAKGAHRPLICEQERAELLLALEAVDAIVFFDEDTPRELIAGLLPDVLVKGADWSHFIAGREEVEAAGGTVSALALEPGYSTTGIIERILNHQP
;
A
#
# COMPACT_ATOMS: atom_id res chain seq x y z
N MET A 1 22.55 7.52 2.22
CA MET A 1 21.49 8.56 2.15
C MET A 1 20.23 7.88 1.65
N LYS A 2 19.12 7.90 2.41
CA LYS A 2 17.83 7.38 1.91
C LYS A 2 17.42 8.22 0.69
N SER A 3 16.80 7.58 -0.30
CA SER A 3 16.12 8.29 -1.39
C SER A 3 15.01 9.16 -0.78
N VAL A 4 14.78 10.34 -1.34
CA VAL A 4 13.61 11.16 -0.97
C VAL A 4 12.36 10.38 -1.38
N ALA A 5 11.44 10.15 -0.44
CA ALA A 5 10.16 9.52 -0.71
C ALA A 5 9.40 10.37 -1.74
N ARG A 6 8.84 9.74 -2.78
CA ARG A 6 8.11 10.49 -3.82
C ARG A 6 6.93 9.72 -4.40
N LEU A 7 5.98 10.47 -4.96
CA LEU A 7 4.92 9.95 -5.81
C LEU A 7 5.49 9.67 -7.21
N TYR A 8 5.16 8.51 -7.77
CA TYR A 8 5.59 8.07 -9.10
C TYR A 8 4.39 7.91 -10.03
N SER A 9 4.57 8.23 -11.32
CA SER A 9 3.74 7.59 -12.35
C SER A 9 4.09 6.10 -12.48
N ARG A 10 3.22 5.30 -13.09
CA ARG A 10 3.50 3.86 -13.29
C ARG A 10 4.77 3.62 -14.10
N GLU A 11 4.96 4.38 -15.18
CA GLU A 11 6.14 4.26 -16.04
C GLU A 11 7.43 4.60 -15.29
N GLU A 12 7.41 5.69 -14.52
CA GLU A 12 8.54 6.08 -13.69
C GLU A 12 8.84 5.04 -12.62
N LEU A 13 7.81 4.45 -12.02
CA LEU A 13 7.96 3.42 -10.99
C LEU A 13 8.62 2.16 -11.58
N PHE A 14 8.18 1.69 -12.75
CA PHE A 14 8.77 0.51 -13.40
C PHE A 14 10.23 0.76 -13.82
N THR A 15 10.52 1.98 -14.28
CA THR A 15 11.89 2.43 -14.53
C THR A 15 12.73 2.41 -13.24
N ALA A 16 12.19 2.95 -12.14
CA ALA A 16 12.87 2.95 -10.84
C ALA A 16 13.08 1.54 -10.29
N ARG A 17 12.09 0.65 -10.40
CA ARG A 17 12.19 -0.76 -10.03
C ARG A 17 13.34 -1.46 -10.75
N THR A 18 13.50 -1.21 -12.05
CA THR A 18 14.61 -1.77 -12.82
C THR A 18 15.97 -1.29 -12.28
N LYS A 19 16.07 -0.01 -11.91
CA LYS A 19 17.27 0.56 -11.28
C LYS A 19 17.54 -0.06 -9.90
N TRP A 20 16.52 -0.19 -9.05
CA TRP A 20 16.64 -0.83 -7.74
C TRP A 20 17.08 -2.29 -7.84
N LYS A 21 16.51 -3.05 -8.78
CA LYS A 21 16.92 -4.44 -9.04
C LYS A 21 18.39 -4.53 -9.47
N ARG A 22 18.85 -3.66 -10.37
CA ARG A 22 20.27 -3.58 -10.78
C ARG A 22 21.20 -3.20 -9.63
N ALA A 23 20.70 -2.44 -8.67
CA ALA A 23 21.43 -2.07 -7.45
C ALA A 23 21.33 -3.13 -6.34
N GLY A 24 20.73 -4.30 -6.61
CA GLY A 24 20.58 -5.38 -5.64
C GLY A 24 19.61 -5.07 -4.49
N LYS A 25 18.69 -4.11 -4.69
CA LYS A 25 17.71 -3.69 -3.67
C LYS A 25 16.48 -4.58 -3.68
N THR A 26 16.06 -5.04 -2.50
CA THR A 26 14.79 -5.76 -2.31
C THR A 26 13.63 -4.76 -2.27
N VAL A 27 12.69 -4.89 -3.19
CA VAL A 27 11.50 -4.04 -3.26
C VAL A 27 10.31 -4.77 -2.67
N VAL A 28 9.73 -4.15 -1.65
CA VAL A 28 8.49 -4.57 -1.00
C VAL A 28 7.34 -3.78 -1.60
N PHE A 29 6.22 -4.43 -1.84
CA PHE A 29 4.98 -3.79 -2.25
C PHE A 29 3.86 -4.08 -1.26
N THR A 30 3.07 -3.06 -0.95
CA THR A 30 1.75 -3.22 -0.32
C THR A 30 0.76 -2.28 -0.97
N ASN A 31 -0.53 -2.43 -0.68
CA ASN A 31 -1.56 -1.58 -1.24
C ASN A 31 -2.72 -1.32 -0.28
N GLY A 32 -3.37 -0.18 -0.45
CA GLY A 32 -4.57 0.15 0.31
C GLY A 32 -5.12 1.54 0.01
N CYS A 33 -6.22 1.84 0.68
CA CYS A 33 -6.88 3.14 0.59
C CYS A 33 -6.23 4.18 1.53
N TYR A 34 -5.80 3.78 2.73
CA TYR A 34 -5.17 4.66 3.72
C TYR A 34 -5.92 5.98 3.97
N ASP A 35 -7.24 5.89 4.14
CA ASP A 35 -8.11 7.06 4.20
C ASP A 35 -7.85 7.94 5.42
N LEU A 36 -8.15 7.43 6.63
CA LEU A 36 -7.67 8.02 7.88
C LEU A 36 -6.51 7.17 8.39
N LEU A 37 -5.32 7.77 8.48
CA LEU A 37 -4.18 7.12 9.09
C LEU A 37 -4.42 6.88 10.59
N HIS A 38 -3.95 5.74 11.05
CA HIS A 38 -4.07 5.30 12.43
C HIS A 38 -2.92 4.34 12.75
N PRO A 39 -2.62 4.05 14.04
CA PRO A 39 -1.50 3.21 14.42
C PRO A 39 -1.42 1.86 13.70
N GLY A 40 -2.56 1.20 13.43
CA GLY A 40 -2.59 -0.03 12.64
C GLY A 40 -1.97 0.09 11.23
N HIS A 41 -2.17 1.22 10.54
CA HIS A 41 -1.53 1.47 9.23
C HIS A 41 -0.02 1.67 9.39
N ILE A 42 0.41 2.46 10.39
CA ILE A 42 1.83 2.76 10.62
C ILE A 42 2.60 1.46 10.89
N ARG A 43 2.10 0.63 11.82
CA ARG A 43 2.73 -0.64 12.17
C ARG A 43 2.77 -1.63 11.00
N LEU A 44 1.71 -1.67 10.18
CA LEU A 44 1.69 -2.50 8.97
C LEU A 44 2.77 -2.05 7.98
N LEU A 45 2.88 -0.74 7.74
CA LEU A 45 3.86 -0.17 6.81
C LEU A 45 5.30 -0.36 7.33
N GLU A 46 5.54 -0.20 8.62
CA GLU A 46 6.85 -0.49 9.24
C GLU A 46 7.24 -1.97 9.10
N GLN A 47 6.30 -2.88 9.37
CA GLN A 47 6.52 -4.32 9.17
C GLN A 47 6.69 -4.70 7.70
N ALA A 48 6.05 -3.99 6.78
CA ALA A 48 6.28 -4.17 5.36
C ALA A 48 7.70 -3.68 5.00
N ARG A 49 8.06 -2.48 5.43
CA ARG A 49 9.36 -1.88 5.15
C ARG A 49 10.52 -2.69 5.72
N SER A 50 10.35 -3.39 6.85
CA SER A 50 11.39 -4.23 7.45
C SER A 50 11.73 -5.48 6.62
N ARG A 51 10.98 -5.77 5.55
CA ARG A 51 11.17 -6.95 4.69
C ARG A 51 11.98 -6.66 3.42
N GLY A 52 12.51 -5.45 3.28
CA GLY A 52 13.35 -5.09 2.14
C GLY A 52 14.00 -3.72 2.28
N ASP A 53 14.48 -3.19 1.17
CA ASP A 53 15.17 -1.90 1.10
C ASP A 53 14.26 -0.74 0.69
N ILE A 54 13.22 -1.03 -0.09
CA ILE A 54 12.34 -0.04 -0.69
C ILE A 54 10.90 -0.49 -0.48
N LEU A 55 10.08 0.32 0.20
CA LEU A 55 8.64 0.08 0.27
C LEU A 55 7.90 0.94 -0.76
N VAL A 56 7.22 0.25 -1.67
CA VAL A 56 6.27 0.82 -2.62
C VAL A 56 4.85 0.62 -2.11
N VAL A 57 4.07 1.70 -2.02
CA VAL A 57 2.65 1.65 -1.68
C VAL A 57 1.82 1.93 -2.93
N GLY A 58 1.05 0.93 -3.36
CA GLY A 58 -0.07 1.14 -4.27
C GLY A 58 -1.21 1.83 -3.53
N LEU A 59 -1.53 3.06 -3.90
CA LEU A 59 -2.59 3.85 -3.28
C LEU A 59 -3.81 3.89 -4.21
N ASN A 60 -4.98 3.48 -3.71
CA ASN A 60 -6.21 3.56 -4.49
C ASN A 60 -6.53 5.01 -4.84
N THR A 61 -6.94 5.27 -6.08
CA THR A 61 -7.52 6.54 -6.49
C THR A 61 -8.85 6.82 -5.79
N ASP A 62 -9.30 8.07 -5.80
CA ASP A 62 -10.60 8.43 -5.23
C ASP A 62 -11.75 7.74 -5.94
N ALA A 63 -11.67 7.57 -7.26
CA ALA A 63 -12.67 6.85 -8.04
C ALA A 63 -12.68 5.35 -7.69
N GLY A 64 -11.52 4.71 -7.56
CA GLY A 64 -11.41 3.32 -7.13
C GLY A 64 -11.97 3.10 -5.73
N VAL A 65 -11.67 4.00 -4.79
CA VAL A 65 -12.24 3.93 -3.43
C VAL A 65 -13.77 4.10 -3.45
N ARG A 66 -14.31 5.05 -4.21
CA ARG A 66 -15.77 5.24 -4.35
C ARG A 66 -16.46 3.99 -4.87
N ARG A 67 -15.89 3.32 -5.88
CA ARG A 67 -16.44 2.05 -6.40
C ARG A 67 -16.42 0.95 -5.35
N ALA A 68 -15.33 0.83 -4.60
CA ALA A 68 -15.15 -0.25 -3.62
C ALA A 68 -15.93 -0.04 -2.31
N LYS A 69 -16.12 1.21 -1.87
CA LYS A 69 -16.63 1.55 -0.53
C LYS A 69 -17.88 2.44 -0.52
N GLY A 70 -18.35 2.88 -1.68
CA GLY A 70 -19.52 3.75 -1.83
C GLY A 70 -19.18 5.24 -1.96
N ALA A 71 -20.18 6.03 -2.31
CA ALA A 71 -20.02 7.43 -2.74
C ALA A 71 -19.45 8.38 -1.67
N HIS A 72 -19.56 8.03 -0.38
CA HIS A 72 -19.08 8.85 0.74
C HIS A 72 -17.62 8.57 1.12
N ARG A 73 -16.90 7.79 0.31
CA ARG A 73 -15.50 7.42 0.55
C ARG A 73 -14.67 7.68 -0.72
N PRO A 74 -13.41 8.14 -0.62
CA PRO A 74 -12.67 8.39 0.61
C PRO A 74 -13.10 9.70 1.30
N LEU A 75 -12.69 9.89 2.56
CA LEU A 75 -12.87 11.15 3.29
C LEU A 75 -11.77 12.15 2.95
N ILE A 76 -10.55 11.65 2.75
CA ILE A 76 -9.37 12.43 2.36
C ILE A 76 -9.04 12.10 0.89
N CYS A 77 -8.82 13.12 0.06
CA CYS A 77 -8.57 12.89 -1.37
C CYS A 77 -7.21 12.20 -1.61
N GLU A 78 -7.04 11.60 -2.79
CA GLU A 78 -5.88 10.76 -3.10
C GLU A 78 -4.54 11.49 -2.99
N GLN A 79 -4.49 12.78 -3.35
CA GLN A 79 -3.29 13.60 -3.23
C GLN A 79 -2.90 13.82 -1.77
N GLU A 80 -3.86 14.16 -0.92
CA GLU A 80 -3.63 14.36 0.53
C GLU A 80 -3.24 13.03 1.21
N ARG A 81 -3.90 11.92 0.85
CA ARG A 81 -3.52 10.58 1.35
C ARG A 81 -2.10 10.21 0.95
N ALA A 82 -1.69 10.55 -0.27
CA ALA A 82 -0.33 10.34 -0.74
C ALA A 82 0.67 11.20 0.06
N GLU A 83 0.37 12.47 0.27
CA GLU A 83 1.20 13.39 1.07
C GLU A 83 1.42 12.85 2.49
N LEU A 84 0.35 12.44 3.17
CA LEU A 84 0.42 11.87 4.52
C LEU A 84 1.28 10.60 4.57
N LEU A 85 1.16 9.72 3.57
CA LEU A 85 1.96 8.51 3.49
C LEU A 85 3.43 8.79 3.17
N LEU A 86 3.73 9.77 2.31
CA LEU A 86 5.11 10.16 1.97
C LEU A 86 5.85 10.79 3.16
N ALA A 87 5.13 11.34 4.13
CA ALA A 87 5.72 11.84 5.38
C ALA A 87 6.18 10.70 6.32
N LEU A 88 5.74 9.46 6.09
CA LEU A 88 6.12 8.32 6.92
C LEU A 88 7.50 7.79 6.50
N GLU A 89 8.40 7.64 7.47
CA GLU A 89 9.77 7.14 7.22
C GLU A 89 9.80 5.76 6.54
N ALA A 90 8.75 4.95 6.75
CA ALA A 90 8.65 3.61 6.20
C ALA A 90 8.37 3.59 4.69
N VAL A 91 7.85 4.67 4.11
CA VAL A 91 7.37 4.70 2.71
C VAL A 91 8.42 5.36 1.82
N ASP A 92 8.88 4.63 0.80
CA ASP A 92 9.89 5.14 -0.14
C ASP A 92 9.25 5.60 -1.48
N ALA A 93 8.14 4.98 -1.88
CA ALA A 93 7.46 5.30 -3.14
C ALA A 93 5.95 5.09 -3.04
N ILE A 94 5.20 5.98 -3.67
CA ILE A 94 3.75 5.82 -3.87
C ILE A 94 3.44 5.78 -5.35
N VAL A 95 2.45 4.98 -5.73
CA VAL A 95 1.87 4.97 -7.07
C VAL A 95 0.36 4.85 -6.96
N PHE A 96 -0.37 5.63 -7.74
CA PHE A 96 -1.82 5.49 -7.82
C PHE A 96 -2.22 4.32 -8.70
N PHE A 97 -3.33 3.67 -8.34
CA PHE A 97 -3.99 2.69 -9.18
C PHE A 97 -5.51 2.82 -9.06
N ASP A 98 -6.19 2.73 -10.21
CA ASP A 98 -7.64 2.87 -10.27
C ASP A 98 -8.34 1.50 -10.33
N GLU A 99 -7.68 0.43 -10.76
CA GLU A 99 -8.30 -0.87 -10.96
C GLU A 99 -8.89 -1.45 -9.65
N ASP A 100 -9.89 -2.31 -9.79
CA ASP A 100 -10.60 -2.92 -8.65
C ASP A 100 -9.67 -3.78 -7.77
N THR A 101 -8.60 -4.32 -8.36
CA THR A 101 -7.53 -5.00 -7.63
C THR A 101 -6.17 -4.49 -8.11
N PRO A 102 -5.13 -4.49 -7.24
CA PRO A 102 -3.79 -4.06 -7.64
C PRO A 102 -3.06 -5.07 -8.54
N ARG A 103 -3.72 -6.14 -9.02
CA ARG A 103 -3.08 -7.26 -9.73
C ARG A 103 -2.26 -6.78 -10.93
N GLU A 104 -2.80 -5.92 -11.78
CA GLU A 104 -2.11 -5.44 -12.98
C GLU A 104 -0.88 -4.59 -12.62
N LEU A 105 -1.02 -3.72 -11.61
CA LEU A 105 0.11 -2.94 -11.11
C LEU A 105 1.21 -3.85 -10.54
N ILE A 106 0.83 -4.87 -9.78
CA ILE A 106 1.77 -5.86 -9.23
C ILE A 106 2.44 -6.66 -10.35
N ALA A 107 1.69 -7.08 -11.37
CA ALA A 107 2.20 -7.81 -12.51
C ALA A 107 3.22 -7.00 -13.34
N GLY A 108 3.03 -5.68 -13.44
CA GLY A 108 3.99 -4.77 -14.07
C GLY A 108 5.21 -4.46 -13.21
N LEU A 109 5.02 -4.36 -11.89
CA LEU A 109 6.10 -4.02 -10.95
C LEU A 109 6.98 -5.24 -10.60
N LEU A 110 6.37 -6.42 -10.48
CA LEU A 110 6.95 -7.66 -9.96
C LEU A 110 7.83 -7.42 -8.73
N PRO A 111 7.25 -7.03 -7.58
CA PRO A 111 8.00 -6.82 -6.34
C PRO A 111 8.64 -8.13 -5.85
N ASP A 112 9.72 -8.02 -5.08
CA ASP A 112 10.38 -9.21 -4.49
C ASP A 112 9.58 -9.74 -3.30
N VAL A 113 8.88 -8.84 -2.60
CA VAL A 113 8.02 -9.18 -1.46
C VAL A 113 6.67 -8.46 -1.62
N LEU A 114 5.58 -9.21 -1.65
CA LEU A 114 4.22 -8.67 -1.60
C LEU A 114 3.68 -8.81 -0.18
N VAL A 115 3.33 -7.69 0.45
CA VAL A 115 2.77 -7.65 1.80
C VAL A 115 1.31 -7.27 1.74
N LYS A 116 0.46 -8.08 2.37
CA LYS A 116 -0.96 -7.78 2.55
C LYS A 116 -1.35 -7.83 4.02
N GLY A 117 -1.97 -6.77 4.53
CA GLY A 117 -2.69 -6.83 5.80
C GLY A 117 -3.96 -7.66 5.62
N ALA A 118 -4.07 -8.78 6.33
CA ALA A 118 -5.19 -9.71 6.15
C ALA A 118 -5.57 -10.40 7.45
N ASP A 119 -6.88 -10.52 7.70
CA ASP A 119 -7.45 -11.40 8.73
C ASP A 119 -7.63 -12.84 8.22
N TRP A 120 -6.70 -13.32 7.38
CA TRP A 120 -6.73 -14.59 6.65
C TRP A 120 -7.71 -14.63 5.46
N SER A 121 -7.35 -14.01 4.33
CA SER A 121 -7.99 -14.29 3.03
C SER A 121 -7.17 -15.29 2.22
N HIS A 122 -7.83 -16.32 1.69
CA HIS A 122 -7.21 -17.28 0.76
C HIS A 122 -6.77 -16.64 -0.56
N PHE A 123 -7.29 -15.46 -0.91
CA PHE A 123 -6.95 -14.74 -2.13
C PHE A 123 -6.16 -13.46 -1.83
N ILE A 124 -4.97 -13.35 -2.42
CA ILE A 124 -4.13 -12.15 -2.43
C ILE A 124 -3.88 -11.81 -3.90
N ALA A 125 -4.44 -10.70 -4.38
CA ALA A 125 -4.23 -10.22 -5.74
C ALA A 125 -2.72 -10.00 -6.01
N GLY A 126 -2.22 -10.53 -7.12
CA GLY A 126 -0.80 -10.44 -7.47
C GLY A 126 0.07 -11.58 -6.93
N ARG A 127 -0.49 -12.53 -6.16
CA ARG A 127 0.28 -13.66 -5.60
C ARG A 127 0.94 -14.50 -6.68
N GLU A 128 0.14 -14.97 -7.64
CA GLU A 128 0.59 -15.87 -8.71
C GLU A 128 1.74 -15.23 -9.50
N GLU A 129 1.61 -13.94 -9.83
CA GLU A 129 2.62 -13.19 -10.57
C GLU A 129 3.93 -13.03 -9.79
N VAL A 130 3.82 -12.71 -8.50
CA VAL A 130 5.00 -12.53 -7.64
C VAL A 130 5.72 -13.84 -7.40
N GLU A 131 4.99 -14.92 -7.05
CA GLU A 131 5.57 -16.24 -6.81
C GLU A 131 6.18 -16.82 -8.10
N ALA A 132 5.52 -16.67 -9.26
CA ALA A 132 6.06 -17.12 -10.55
C ALA A 132 7.33 -16.35 -10.97
N ALA A 133 7.48 -15.09 -10.53
CA ALA A 133 8.69 -14.30 -10.74
C ALA A 133 9.80 -14.57 -9.69
N GLY A 134 9.59 -15.51 -8.76
CA GLY A 134 10.53 -15.88 -7.70
C GLY A 134 10.48 -14.98 -6.46
N GLY A 135 9.47 -14.10 -6.36
CA GLY A 135 9.20 -13.30 -5.18
C GLY A 135 8.42 -14.08 -4.11
N THR A 136 8.15 -13.41 -2.99
CA THR A 136 7.43 -14.01 -1.85
C THR A 136 6.21 -13.19 -1.48
N VAL A 137 5.18 -13.85 -0.94
CA VAL A 137 3.96 -13.20 -0.47
C VAL A 137 3.83 -13.41 1.04
N SER A 138 3.59 -12.32 1.76
CA SER A 138 3.34 -12.36 3.19
C SER A 138 2.00 -11.73 3.55
N ALA A 139 1.17 -12.50 4.22
CA ALA A 139 0.07 -11.98 4.99
C ALA A 139 0.60 -11.48 6.35
N LEU A 140 0.22 -10.28 6.74
CA LEU A 140 0.45 -9.73 8.06
C LEU A 140 -0.89 -9.64 8.79
N ALA A 141 -0.92 -10.05 10.05
CA ALA A 141 -2.08 -9.85 10.90
C ALA A 141 -2.35 -8.34 11.04
N LEU A 142 -3.62 -7.95 10.92
CA LEU A 142 -4.02 -6.57 11.18
C LEU A 142 -3.97 -6.31 12.69
N GLU A 143 -3.58 -5.10 13.07
CA GLU A 143 -3.60 -4.69 14.46
C GLU A 143 -5.06 -4.55 14.95
N PRO A 144 -5.48 -5.30 15.98
CA PRO A 144 -6.84 -5.23 16.50
C PRO A 144 -7.21 -3.82 16.99
N GLY A 145 -8.48 -3.46 16.85
CA GLY A 145 -9.01 -2.18 17.36
C GLY A 145 -8.72 -0.95 16.50
N TYR A 146 -8.02 -1.08 15.37
CA TYR A 146 -7.78 0.01 14.45
C TYR A 146 -8.44 -0.21 13.09
N SER A 147 -9.37 0.66 12.74
CA SER A 147 -9.90 0.77 11.38
C SER A 147 -10.45 2.18 11.15
N THR A 148 -10.44 2.64 9.89
CA THR A 148 -11.05 3.92 9.57
C THR A 148 -12.56 3.92 9.89
N THR A 149 -13.26 2.82 9.61
CA THR A 149 -14.69 2.68 9.94
C THR A 149 -14.91 2.82 11.46
N GLY A 150 -14.11 2.15 12.28
CA GLY A 150 -14.22 2.24 13.73
C GLY A 150 -13.83 3.62 14.30
N ILE A 151 -13.00 4.40 13.59
CA ILE A 151 -12.78 5.82 13.94
C ILE A 151 -14.02 6.65 13.65
N ILE A 152 -14.62 6.49 12.46
CA ILE A 152 -15.85 7.21 12.08
C ILE A 152 -16.99 6.87 13.05
N GLU A 153 -17.19 5.60 13.36
CA GLU A 153 -18.24 5.16 14.30
C GLU A 153 -18.05 5.77 15.68
N ARG A 154 -16.82 5.82 16.20
CA ARG A 154 -16.54 6.49 17.48
C ARG A 154 -16.87 7.98 17.43
N ILE A 155 -16.48 8.67 16.36
CA ILE A 155 -16.79 10.10 16.16
C ILE A 155 -18.31 10.32 16.13
N LEU A 156 -19.05 9.54 15.32
CA LEU A 156 -20.50 9.67 15.17
C LEU A 156 -21.27 9.33 16.46
N ASN A 157 -20.75 8.39 17.26
CA ASN A 157 -21.35 7.99 18.52
C ASN A 157 -20.83 8.78 19.73
N HIS A 158 -19.98 9.79 19.52
CA HIS A 158 -19.32 10.56 20.58
C HIS A 158 -18.60 9.70 21.62
N GLN A 159 -18.02 8.59 21.18
CA GLN A 159 -17.21 7.70 22.01
C GLN A 159 -15.75 8.17 22.03
N PRO A 160 -15.09 8.13 23.20
CA PRO A 160 -13.69 8.53 23.34
C PRO A 160 -12.71 7.66 22.56
#